data_AF-A0A5E6NE29-F1
#
_entry.id   AF-A0A5E6NE29-F1
#
_cell.length_a   1.000
_cell.length_b   1.000
_cell.length_c   1.000
_cell.angle_alpha   90.00
_cell.angle_beta   90.00
_cell.angle_gamma   90.00
#
_symmetry.space_group_name_H-M   'P 1'
#
loop_
_entity.id
_entity.type
_entity.pdbx_description
1 polymer ?
#
loop_
_entity_poly.entity_id
_entity_poly.type
_entity_poly.pdbx_seq_one_letter_code
_entity_poly.pdbx_strand_id
1 'polypeptide(L)'
;MMKNLIGYLKQRDSTQTEAEFIVDARTIAIDRLFIDAGTLWVIDFKTTEPAENEPLNKFIQRQQNQHAKQLRFYKTTLCEIYKIPVRCALYCPSVSQLIEIT
;
A
#
# COMPACT_ATOMS: atom_id res chain seq x y z
N MET A 1 5.20 12.08 12.16
CA MET A 1 5.87 11.13 11.26
C MET A 1 5.16 10.95 9.91
N MET A 2 3.83 10.80 9.83
CA MET A 2 3.11 10.68 8.52
C MET A 2 3.37 11.81 7.50
N LYS A 3 3.63 13.06 7.94
CA LYS A 3 3.86 14.21 7.03
C LYS A 3 5.10 14.08 6.13
N ASN A 4 6.08 13.23 6.49
CA ASN A 4 7.28 13.01 5.66
C ASN A 4 7.17 11.80 4.72
N LEU A 5 6.19 10.92 4.95
CA LEU A 5 6.07 9.68 4.18
C LEU A 5 5.62 9.95 2.73
N ILE A 6 4.64 10.84 2.53
CA ILE A 6 4.23 11.24 1.17
C ILE A 6 5.39 11.87 0.40
N GLY A 7 6.19 12.71 1.07
CA GLY A 7 7.39 13.31 0.46
C GLY A 7 8.40 12.26 0.01
N TYR A 8 8.65 11.27 0.85
CA TYR A 8 9.52 10.12 0.53
C TYR A 8 8.97 9.29 -0.64
N LEU A 9 7.65 9.03 -0.67
CA LEU A 9 7.01 8.25 -1.73
C LEU A 9 7.00 8.98 -3.08
N LYS A 10 6.92 10.33 -3.08
CA LYS A 10 6.99 11.17 -4.28
C LYS A 10 8.34 11.14 -4.99
N GLN A 11 9.42 10.76 -4.31
CA GLN A 11 10.78 10.74 -4.87
C GLN A 11 11.12 9.44 -5.61
N ARG A 12 10.20 8.47 -5.72
CA ARG A 12 10.42 7.24 -6.50
C ARG A 12 9.55 7.18 -7.74
N ASP A 13 10.19 6.84 -8.85
CA ASP A 13 9.63 6.87 -10.19
C ASP A 13 8.82 5.61 -10.58
N SER A 14 8.74 4.54 -9.76
CA SER A 14 8.18 3.27 -10.26
C SER A 14 7.58 2.29 -9.24
N THR A 15 6.77 1.36 -9.78
CA THR A 15 6.23 0.10 -9.19
C THR A 15 7.30 -0.98 -9.02
N GLN A 16 8.52 -0.60 -8.64
CA GLN A 16 9.56 -1.59 -8.34
C GLN A 16 9.19 -2.32 -7.06
N THR A 17 9.08 -3.65 -7.14
CA THR A 17 8.97 -4.54 -5.99
C THR A 17 10.23 -4.44 -5.13
N GLU A 18 10.06 -4.08 -3.87
CA GLU A 18 11.13 -4.05 -2.85
C GLU A 18 11.24 -5.38 -2.10
N ALA A 19 10.13 -6.10 -1.95
CA ALA A 19 10.13 -7.40 -1.28
C ALA A 19 9.16 -8.37 -1.95
N GLU A 20 9.59 -9.63 -2.07
CA GLU A 20 8.77 -10.74 -2.51
C GLU A 20 8.76 -11.86 -1.47
N PHE A 21 7.57 -12.42 -1.22
CA PHE A 21 7.39 -13.57 -0.35
C PHE A 21 6.60 -14.64 -1.10
N ILE A 22 6.94 -15.90 -0.85
CA ILE A 22 6.17 -17.05 -1.34
C ILE A 22 5.56 -17.74 -0.11
N VAL A 23 4.23 -17.77 -0.05
CA VAL A 23 3.47 -18.38 1.05
C VAL A 23 2.36 -19.23 0.46
N ASP A 24 2.34 -20.52 0.79
CA ASP A 24 1.36 -21.50 0.26
C ASP A 24 1.19 -21.43 -1.27
N ALA A 25 2.33 -21.42 -1.99
CA ALA A 25 2.39 -21.27 -3.45
C ALA A 25 1.77 -19.98 -4.01
N ARG A 26 1.51 -18.96 -3.18
CA ARG A 26 1.11 -17.61 -3.60
C ARG A 26 2.27 -16.64 -3.46
N THR A 27 2.43 -15.78 -4.46
CA THR A 27 3.40 -14.68 -4.43
C THR A 27 2.79 -13.43 -3.82
N ILE A 28 3.49 -12.84 -2.87
CA ILE A 28 3.28 -11.51 -2.33
C ILE A 28 4.39 -10.64 -2.91
N ALA A 29 4.05 -9.64 -3.71
CA ALA A 29 4.99 -8.65 -4.25
C ALA A 29 4.63 -7.29 -3.64
N ILE A 30 5.59 -6.65 -2.98
CA ILE A 30 5.40 -5.42 -2.23
C ILE A 30 6.28 -4.34 -2.84
N ASP A 31 5.67 -3.22 -3.25
CA ASP A 31 6.42 -2.10 -3.79
C ASP A 31 7.29 -1.44 -2.72
N ARG A 32 6.79 -1.16 -1.51
CA ARG A 32 7.61 -0.68 -0.39
C ARG A 32 7.32 -1.38 0.92
N LEU A 33 8.39 -1.69 1.64
CA LEU A 33 8.34 -2.36 2.93
C LEU A 33 9.32 -1.70 3.91
N PHE A 34 8.82 -1.09 4.98
CA PHE A 34 9.68 -0.47 5.99
C PHE A 34 9.02 -0.49 7.37
N ILE A 35 9.83 -0.34 8.42
CA ILE A 35 9.34 -0.22 9.78
C ILE A 35 9.41 1.26 10.20
N ASP A 36 8.29 1.79 10.69
CA ASP A 36 8.24 3.11 11.32
C ASP A 36 7.51 2.99 12.67
N ALA A 37 8.11 3.54 13.72
CA ALA A 37 7.58 3.52 15.09
C ALA A 37 7.06 2.13 15.55
N GLY A 38 7.80 1.06 15.22
CA GLY A 38 7.44 -0.32 15.59
C GLY A 38 6.30 -0.95 14.78
N THR A 39 5.84 -0.29 13.71
CA THR A 39 4.84 -0.80 12.78
C THR A 39 5.47 -1.09 11.42
N LEU A 40 5.25 -2.28 10.89
CA LEU A 40 5.61 -2.61 9.51
C LEU A 40 4.60 -1.99 8.55
N TRP A 41 5.08 -1.14 7.66
CA TRP A 41 4.31 -0.53 6.59
C TRP A 41 4.54 -1.26 5.29
N VAL A 42 3.43 -1.70 4.68
CA VAL A 42 3.36 -2.26 3.33
C VAL A 42 2.69 -1.22 2.46
N ILE A 43 3.44 -0.65 1.52
CA ILE A 43 2.90 0.30 0.55
C ILE A 43 2.89 -0.34 -0.83
N ASP A 44 1.73 -0.35 -1.45
CA ASP A 44 1.52 -0.78 -2.82
C ASP A 44 1.21 0.45 -3.69
N PHE A 45 1.88 0.60 -4.82
CA PHE A 45 1.76 1.74 -5.71
C PHE A 45 0.69 1.46 -6.76
N LYS A 46 -0.23 2.43 -6.95
CA LYS A 46 -1.27 2.35 -7.97
C LYS A 46 -1.23 3.57 -8.88
N THR A 47 -0.98 3.32 -10.16
CA THR A 47 -0.96 4.33 -11.24
C THR A 47 -2.36 4.65 -11.76
N THR A 48 -3.40 4.01 -11.23
CA THR A 48 -4.80 4.31 -11.56
C THR A 48 -5.11 5.79 -11.34
N GLU A 49 -5.79 6.39 -12.30
CA GLU A 49 -6.28 7.76 -12.22
C GLU A 49 -7.77 7.80 -11.83
N PRO A 50 -8.25 8.92 -11.25
CA PRO A 50 -9.68 9.18 -11.17
C PRO A 50 -10.33 9.12 -12.55
N ALA A 51 -11.54 8.57 -12.62
CA ALA A 51 -12.33 8.67 -13.84
C ALA A 51 -12.75 10.13 -14.10
N GLU A 52 -13.22 10.40 -15.33
CA GLU A 52 -13.70 11.74 -15.68
C GLU A 52 -14.80 12.20 -14.70
N ASN A 53 -14.63 13.38 -14.12
CA ASN A 53 -15.52 13.96 -13.11
C ASN A 53 -15.72 13.09 -11.84
N GLU A 54 -14.87 12.09 -11.58
CA GLU A 54 -14.93 11.28 -10.35
C GLU A 54 -14.45 12.11 -9.15
N PRO A 55 -15.28 12.33 -8.13
CA PRO A 55 -14.84 13.02 -6.91
C PRO A 55 -13.74 12.21 -6.19
N LEU A 56 -12.77 12.90 -5.60
CA LEU A 56 -11.61 12.26 -4.94
C LEU A 56 -12.02 11.21 -3.90
N ASN A 57 -13.08 11.46 -3.11
CA ASN A 57 -13.56 10.50 -2.11
C ASN A 57 -14.14 9.22 -2.75
N LYS A 58 -14.74 9.31 -3.94
CA LYS A 58 -15.24 8.15 -4.71
C LYS A 58 -14.09 7.37 -5.32
N PHE A 59 -13.08 8.06 -5.85
CA PHE A 59 -11.82 7.43 -6.27
C PHE A 59 -11.19 6.64 -5.12
N ILE A 60 -11.02 7.26 -3.95
CA ILE A 60 -10.44 6.61 -2.75
C ILE A 60 -11.26 5.38 -2.36
N GLN A 61 -12.58 5.50 -2.25
CA GLN A 61 -13.46 4.39 -1.90
C GLN A 61 -13.34 3.22 -2.90
N ARG A 62 -13.28 3.53 -4.20
CA ARG A 62 -13.10 2.54 -5.26
C ARG A 62 -11.75 1.83 -5.13
N GLN A 63 -10.66 2.56 -4.91
CA GLN A 63 -9.33 1.97 -4.71
C GLN A 63 -9.29 1.07 -3.46
N GLN A 64 -9.87 1.51 -2.35
CA GLN A 64 -9.98 0.68 -1.14
C GLN A 64 -10.71 -0.63 -1.44
N ASN A 65 -11.88 -0.57 -2.07
CA ASN A 65 -12.67 -1.76 -2.38
C ASN A 65 -11.94 -2.73 -3.33
N GLN A 66 -11.27 -2.21 -4.35
CA GLN A 66 -10.56 -3.02 -5.34
C GLN A 66 -9.38 -3.79 -4.74
N HIS A 67 -8.64 -3.20 -3.80
CA HIS A 67 -7.41 -3.79 -3.28
C HIS A 67 -7.51 -4.33 -1.84
N ALA A 68 -8.63 -4.11 -1.14
CA ALA A 68 -8.81 -4.54 0.25
C ALA A 68 -8.53 -6.03 0.46
N LYS A 69 -9.01 -6.91 -0.43
CA LYS A 69 -8.81 -8.36 -0.29
C LYS A 69 -7.32 -8.73 -0.33
N GLN A 70 -6.57 -8.20 -1.28
CA GLN A 70 -5.15 -8.48 -1.44
C GLN A 70 -4.32 -7.90 -0.29
N LEU A 71 -4.55 -6.64 0.07
CA LEU A 71 -3.77 -6.00 1.13
C LEU A 71 -4.11 -6.56 2.52
N ARG A 72 -5.34 -7.04 2.76
CA ARG A 72 -5.66 -7.79 3.98
C ARG A 72 -4.94 -9.13 4.03
N PHE A 73 -4.80 -9.83 2.89
CA PHE A 73 -3.98 -11.04 2.82
C PHE A 73 -2.52 -10.74 3.18
N TYR A 74 -1.93 -9.68 2.61
CA TYR A 74 -0.55 -9.26 2.93
C TYR A 74 -0.41 -8.94 4.42
N LYS A 75 -1.35 -8.17 4.98
CA LYS A 75 -1.38 -7.83 6.41
C LYS A 75 -1.36 -9.08 7.29
N THR A 76 -2.29 -10.01 7.06
CA THR A 76 -2.40 -11.23 7.88
C THR A 76 -1.11 -12.05 7.79
N THR A 77 -0.63 -12.32 6.58
CA THR A 77 0.58 -13.12 6.36
C THR A 77 1.82 -12.48 7.00
N LEU A 78 2.02 -11.17 6.84
CA LEU A 78 3.20 -10.50 7.39
C LEU A 78 3.11 -10.29 8.90
N CYS A 79 1.91 -10.12 9.47
CA CYS A 79 1.72 -10.16 10.92
C CYS A 79 2.20 -11.49 11.50
N GLU A 80 1.93 -12.60 10.82
CA GLU A 80 2.37 -13.93 11.26
C GLU A 80 3.88 -14.13 11.12
N ILE A 81 4.52 -13.55 10.11
CA ILE A 81 5.97 -13.66 9.89
C ILE A 81 6.75 -12.77 10.85
N TYR A 82 6.43 -11.48 10.91
CA TYR A 82 7.23 -10.49 11.63
C TYR A 82 6.84 -10.33 13.10
N LYS A 83 5.65 -10.81 13.51
CA LYS A 83 5.13 -10.71 14.88
C LYS A 83 5.09 -9.27 15.44
N ILE A 84 4.93 -8.28 14.56
CA ILE A 84 4.73 -6.86 14.88
C ILE A 84 3.46 -6.33 14.19
N PRO A 85 2.89 -5.18 14.62
CA PRO A 85 1.77 -4.58 13.92
C PRO A 85 2.09 -4.30 12.45
N VAL A 86 1.19 -4.67 11.55
CA VAL A 86 1.30 -4.40 10.11
C VAL A 86 0.19 -3.47 9.66
N ARG A 87 0.56 -2.41 8.93
CA ARG A 87 -0.36 -1.51 8.22
C ARG A 87 -0.12 -1.60 6.73
N CYS A 88 -1.19 -1.62 5.96
CA CYS A 88 -1.16 -1.66 4.51
C CYS A 88 -1.83 -0.43 3.94
N ALA A 89 -1.21 0.17 2.93
CA ALA A 89 -1.77 1.32 2.24
C ALA A 89 -1.47 1.25 0.74
N LEU A 90 -2.34 1.87 -0.04
CA LEU A 90 -2.06 2.21 -1.43
C LEU A 90 -1.47 3.60 -1.48
N TYR A 91 -0.43 3.81 -2.29
CA TYR A 91 -0.03 5.14 -2.71
C TYR A 91 -0.46 5.37 -4.15
N CYS A 92 -1.27 6.41 -4.38
CA CYS A 92 -1.77 6.81 -5.69
C CYS A 92 -1.08 8.12 -6.12
N PRO A 93 -0.01 8.07 -6.95
CA PRO A 93 0.76 9.25 -7.31
C PRO A 93 -0.06 10.31 -8.05
N SER A 94 -1.01 9.89 -8.90
CA SER A 94 -1.90 10.75 -9.71
C SER A 94 -2.65 11.79 -8.89
N VAL A 95 -2.98 11.48 -7.63
CA VAL A 95 -3.69 12.35 -6.69
C VAL A 95 -2.88 12.65 -5.43
N SER A 96 -1.62 12.21 -5.38
CA SER A 96 -0.75 12.31 -4.20
C SER A 96 -1.41 11.81 -2.90
N GLN A 97 -2.21 10.74 -2.98
CA GLN A 97 -2.91 10.20 -1.81
C GLN A 97 -2.27 8.91 -1.31
N LEU A 98 -2.18 8.79 0.02
CA LEU A 98 -1.95 7.53 0.72
C LEU A 98 -3.27 7.05 1.30
N ILE A 99 -3.73 5.90 0.82
CA ILE A 99 -5.03 5.32 1.15
C ILE A 99 -4.78 4.09 2.02
N GLU A 100 -5.04 4.21 3.31
CA GLU A 100 -4.93 3.06 4.21
C GLU A 100 -6.09 2.08 4.04
N ILE A 101 -5.76 0.79 4.15
CA ILE A 101 -6.73 -0.29 4.17
C ILE A 101 -7.00 -0.68 5.62
N THR A 102 -8.26 -0.55 6.03
CA THR A 102 -8.78 -1.00 7.33
C THR A 102 -9.23 -2.46 7.27
#